data_AF-H0XHI0-F1
#
_entry.id   AF-H0XHI0-F1
#
_cell.length_a   1.000
_cell.length_b   1.000
_cell.length_c   1.000
_cell.angle_alpha   90.00
_cell.angle_beta   90.00
_cell.angle_gamma   90.00
#
_symmetry.space_group_name_H-M   'P 1'
#
loop_
_entity.id
_entity.type
_entity.pdbx_description
1 polymer ?
#
loop_
_entity_poly.entity_id
_entity_poly.type
_entity_poly.pdbx_seq_one_letter_code
_entity_poly.pdbx_strand_id
1 'polypeptide(L)'
;LSCAFRDPMNRMYPKTFCQNFEKEPCPSNQNSSWLCFEVETKNSAVFFHRGVFRNQPAPPPRAPTSVLLSQGPVKTPCHAEECFLTWIQGVLPPDHHYHVTWYVSRGPCANCANLIVHFLAMHRRVTLTIFAAHLNFFWESDFQQGLLRMDQEGVQLHIMGYEEFEYCWDNFVYNQRKQFVPWNGLNENYEFMVSTLEDILRSPLDRIRQKDFSIHFRNSLWLDDKSTWLCFEVKRTKSPVPLYRGVFRNQSPPKTPCHAEVRFFTWLQDLPPDFCCQFTWYLSWSPCADCADLVANFLAKHRNVSLTIFVARLYYYRDPEMHRGLRRMYQEGANVDIMSVIEFEYCWDNFVYNQGKQFVPWNGLNENYEFLVPRLQEILE
;
A
#
# COMPACT_ATOMS: atom_id res chain seq x y z
N LEU A 1 -8.06 18.97 1.11
CA LEU A 1 -9.17 18.30 1.82
C LEU A 1 -10.43 19.15 1.65
N SER A 2 -11.60 18.53 1.50
CA SER A 2 -12.89 19.22 1.28
C SER A 2 -13.79 19.29 2.52
N CYS A 3 -13.46 18.54 3.58
CA CYS A 3 -14.20 18.53 4.84
C CYS A 3 -13.86 19.77 5.68
N ALA A 4 -14.86 20.36 6.33
CA ALA A 4 -14.70 21.52 7.21
C ALA A 4 -13.93 21.16 8.50
N PHE A 5 -13.13 22.10 9.01
CA PHE A 5 -12.42 21.94 10.28
C PHE A 5 -13.39 21.69 11.44
N ARG A 6 -13.06 20.74 12.31
CA ARG A 6 -13.87 20.39 13.47
C ARG A 6 -13.01 19.79 14.58
N ASP A 7 -13.31 20.15 15.81
CA ASP A 7 -12.68 19.54 16.98
C ASP A 7 -13.19 18.11 17.25
N PRO A 8 -12.29 17.22 17.72
CA PRO A 8 -12.64 15.85 18.07
C PRO A 8 -13.57 15.80 19.28
N MET A 9 -14.37 14.73 19.37
CA MET A 9 -15.09 14.40 20.60
C MET A 9 -14.12 13.76 21.60
N ASN A 10 -14.34 13.97 22.89
CA ASN A 10 -13.49 13.35 23.92
C ASN A 10 -13.67 11.82 23.96
N ARG A 11 -14.92 11.35 24.00
CA ARG A 11 -15.30 9.94 24.11
C ARG A 11 -16.66 9.68 23.45
N MET A 12 -16.94 8.42 23.13
CA MET A 12 -18.24 7.95 22.64
C MET A 12 -19.03 7.21 23.73
N TYR A 13 -20.34 7.01 23.50
CA TYR A 13 -21.19 6.25 24.41
C TYR A 13 -21.00 4.73 24.23
N PRO A 14 -21.14 3.92 25.30
CA PRO A 14 -21.02 2.46 25.23
C PRO A 14 -21.86 1.81 24.12
N LYS A 15 -23.12 2.22 23.98
CA LYS A 15 -24.02 1.71 22.93
C LYS A 15 -23.47 1.99 21.53
N THR A 16 -22.82 3.14 21.32
CA THR A 16 -22.22 3.50 20.05
C THR A 16 -21.02 2.63 19.74
N PHE A 17 -20.18 2.34 20.73
CA PHE A 17 -19.04 1.44 20.59
C PHE A 17 -19.49 0.04 20.15
N CYS A 18 -20.39 -0.61 20.89
CA CYS A 18 -20.92 -1.94 20.54
C CYS A 18 -21.61 -1.96 19.16
N GLN A 19 -22.24 -0.86 18.73
CA GLN A 19 -22.90 -0.83 17.42
C GLN A 19 -21.95 -0.73 16.22
N ASN A 20 -20.72 -0.24 16.41
CA ASN A 20 -19.81 0.07 15.31
C ASN A 20 -18.52 -0.75 15.34
N PHE A 21 -18.06 -1.20 16.51
CA PHE A 21 -16.83 -1.99 16.67
C PHE A 21 -17.12 -3.48 16.79
N GLU A 22 -18.21 -3.88 17.44
CA GLU A 22 -18.59 -5.30 17.60
C GLU A 22 -19.32 -5.84 16.38
N LYS A 23 -20.40 -5.18 15.96
CA LYS A 23 -21.31 -5.71 14.93
C LYS A 23 -20.82 -5.39 13.53
N GLU A 24 -20.85 -6.38 12.64
CA GLU A 24 -20.84 -6.11 11.21
C GLU A 24 -21.97 -5.11 10.87
N PRO A 25 -21.72 -4.13 9.99
CA PRO A 25 -22.69 -3.08 9.76
C PRO A 25 -23.96 -3.65 9.16
N CYS A 26 -25.07 -3.46 9.87
CA CYS A 26 -26.39 -3.63 9.29
C CYS A 26 -26.50 -2.75 8.01
N PRO A 27 -27.14 -3.23 6.92
CA PRO A 27 -27.30 -2.44 5.69
C PRO A 27 -27.89 -1.04 5.93
N SER A 28 -28.70 -0.85 6.98
CA SER A 28 -29.27 0.43 7.37
C SER A 28 -28.29 1.42 8.04
N ASN A 29 -27.14 0.94 8.52
CA ASN A 29 -26.09 1.69 9.24
C ASN A 29 -24.81 1.86 8.41
N GLN A 30 -24.87 1.65 7.09
CA GLN A 30 -23.70 1.76 6.21
C GLN A 30 -23.01 3.14 6.25
N ASN A 31 -23.68 4.16 6.77
CA ASN A 31 -23.19 5.54 6.83
C ASN A 31 -22.60 5.99 8.18
N SER A 32 -22.25 5.11 9.13
CA SER A 32 -21.51 5.51 10.35
C SER A 32 -20.14 4.85 10.47
N SER A 33 -19.07 5.62 10.28
CA SER A 33 -17.70 5.24 10.61
C SER A 33 -17.17 6.10 11.75
N TRP A 34 -16.46 5.44 12.67
CA TRP A 34 -15.83 6.00 13.86
C TRP A 34 -14.33 5.75 13.83
N LEU A 35 -13.58 6.77 14.22
CA LEU A 35 -12.12 6.78 14.30
C LEU A 35 -11.74 7.34 15.68
N CYS A 36 -11.18 6.50 16.53
CA CYS A 36 -10.49 6.94 17.73
C CYS A 36 -9.02 7.16 17.38
N PHE A 37 -8.38 8.17 17.94
CA PHE A 37 -6.98 8.43 17.65
C PHE A 37 -6.18 8.82 18.87
N GLU A 38 -4.87 8.60 18.76
CA GLU A 38 -3.84 9.14 19.64
C GLU A 38 -2.73 9.73 18.77
N VAL A 39 -2.19 10.87 19.19
CA VAL A 39 -1.06 11.55 18.55
C VAL A 39 -0.03 11.81 19.62
N GLU A 40 1.16 11.27 19.41
CA GLU A 40 2.25 11.29 20.38
C GLU A 40 3.56 11.73 19.73
N THR A 41 4.45 12.37 20.47
CA THR A 41 5.82 12.64 20.03
C THR A 41 6.74 11.48 20.38
N LYS A 42 7.51 10.97 19.40
CA LYS A 42 8.31 9.73 19.55
C LYS A 42 9.30 9.72 20.73
N ASN A 43 9.73 10.89 21.22
CA ASN A 43 10.82 11.01 22.20
C ASN A 43 10.45 11.85 23.43
N SER A 44 9.16 12.21 23.63
CA SER A 44 8.73 12.96 24.80
C SER A 44 7.21 12.87 24.98
N ALA A 45 6.72 12.88 26.21
CA ALA A 45 5.28 12.99 26.51
C ALA A 45 4.75 14.43 26.36
N VAL A 46 5.45 15.31 25.61
CA VAL A 46 5.18 16.75 25.56
C VAL A 46 3.94 17.06 24.74
N PHE A 47 3.66 16.26 23.71
CA PHE A 47 2.50 16.44 22.86
C PHE A 47 1.71 15.14 22.79
N PHE A 48 0.58 15.12 23.50
CA PHE A 48 -0.36 14.01 23.54
C PHE A 48 -1.77 14.52 23.27
N HIS A 49 -2.34 14.16 22.12
CA HIS A 49 -3.73 14.41 21.81
C HIS A 49 -4.45 13.11 21.57
N ARG A 50 -5.65 12.98 22.14
CA ARG A 50 -6.53 11.85 21.84
C ARG A 50 -7.96 12.32 21.68
N GLY A 51 -8.72 11.58 20.91
CA GLY A 51 -10.13 11.88 20.72
C GLY A 51 -10.80 10.96 19.72
N VAL A 52 -12.01 11.35 19.33
CA VAL A 52 -12.90 10.56 18.51
C VAL A 52 -13.50 11.42 17.40
N PHE A 53 -13.35 10.96 16.17
CA PHE A 53 -14.09 11.45 15.01
C PHE A 53 -15.18 10.47 14.60
N ARG A 54 -16.28 11.03 14.11
CA ARG A 54 -17.34 10.29 13.41
C ARG A 54 -17.52 10.92 12.04
N ASN A 55 -17.85 10.12 11.04
CA ASN A 55 -18.19 10.62 9.72
C ASN A 55 -19.43 11.52 9.73
N GLN A 56 -19.54 12.35 8.69
CA GLN A 56 -20.69 13.22 8.43
C GLN A 56 -21.51 12.60 7.29
N PRO A 57 -22.67 11.99 7.57
CA PRO A 57 -23.54 11.52 6.51
C PRO A 57 -24.18 12.71 5.78
N ALA A 58 -24.56 12.49 4.51
CA ALA A 58 -25.36 13.45 3.77
C ALA A 58 -26.64 13.79 4.54
N PRO A 59 -27.10 15.05 4.55
CA PRO A 59 -28.41 15.38 5.09
C PRO A 59 -29.47 14.56 4.34
N PRO A 60 -30.53 14.06 5.03
CA PRO A 60 -31.61 13.37 4.36
C PRO A 60 -32.25 14.29 3.30
N PRO A 61 -32.74 13.75 2.17
CA PRO A 61 -33.45 14.55 1.17
C PRO A 61 -34.62 15.25 1.87
N ARG A 62 -34.59 16.59 1.87
CA ARG A 62 -35.67 17.39 2.47
C ARG A 62 -36.92 17.21 1.60
N ALA A 63 -38.05 16.92 2.23
CA ALA A 63 -39.35 17.08 1.58
C ALA A 63 -39.52 18.53 1.11
N PRO A 64 -40.16 18.79 -0.05
CA PRO A 64 -40.30 20.14 -0.57
C PRO A 64 -41.17 20.96 0.38
N THR A 65 -40.53 21.79 1.21
CA THR A 65 -41.23 22.77 2.04
C THR A 65 -40.73 24.16 1.64
N SER A 66 -41.67 24.96 1.15
CA SER A 66 -41.48 26.30 0.64
C SER A 66 -41.24 27.28 1.79
N VAL A 67 -40.03 27.34 2.33
CA VAL A 67 -39.60 28.52 3.10
C VAL A 67 -38.13 28.79 2.84
N LEU A 68 -37.87 29.92 2.15
CA LEU A 68 -36.55 30.52 1.98
C LEU A 68 -36.06 31.05 3.33
N LEU A 69 -35.42 30.19 4.12
CA LEU A 69 -34.52 30.62 5.19
C LEU A 69 -33.08 30.43 4.71
N SER A 70 -32.28 31.47 4.92
CA SER A 70 -30.88 31.60 4.51
C SER A 70 -30.09 30.29 4.66
N GLN A 71 -29.67 29.75 3.53
CA GLN A 71 -28.88 28.53 3.49
C GLN A 71 -27.47 28.83 3.99
N GLY A 72 -27.15 28.37 5.20
CA GLY A 72 -25.76 28.19 5.60
C GLY A 72 -25.05 27.19 4.66
N PRO A 73 -23.70 27.15 4.66
CA PRO A 73 -22.95 26.32 3.72
C PRO A 73 -23.41 24.86 3.78
N VAL A 74 -23.71 24.28 2.61
CA VAL A 74 -24.08 22.88 2.43
C VAL A 74 -22.97 22.00 3.01
N LYS A 75 -23.25 21.26 4.08
CA LYS A 75 -22.28 20.34 4.67
C LYS A 75 -22.07 19.17 3.71
N THR A 76 -20.91 19.12 3.08
CA THR A 76 -20.47 17.99 2.27
C THR A 76 -20.29 16.76 3.18
N PRO A 77 -20.73 15.57 2.75
CA PRO A 77 -20.42 14.34 3.47
C PRO A 77 -18.90 14.19 3.56
N CYS A 78 -18.37 13.85 4.74
CA CYS A 78 -16.96 13.52 4.88
C CYS A 78 -16.75 12.34 5.82
N HIS A 79 -15.78 11.50 5.48
CA HIS A 79 -15.42 10.35 6.31
C HIS A 79 -14.67 10.79 7.58
N ALA A 80 -14.58 9.91 8.58
CA ALA A 80 -13.94 10.23 9.85
C ALA A 80 -12.43 10.49 9.67
N GLU A 81 -11.82 9.77 8.74
CA GLU A 81 -10.44 9.91 8.27
C GLU A 81 -10.20 11.32 7.71
N GLU A 82 -11.11 11.83 6.87
CA GLU A 82 -11.01 13.19 6.32
C GLU A 82 -11.14 14.24 7.41
N CYS A 83 -12.07 14.06 8.35
CA CYS A 83 -12.24 14.95 9.49
C CYS A 83 -10.93 15.04 10.30
N PHE A 84 -10.31 13.89 10.58
CA PHE A 84 -9.04 13.82 11.28
C PHE A 84 -7.92 14.50 10.50
N LEU A 85 -7.77 14.20 9.21
CA LEU A 85 -6.70 14.76 8.37
C LEU A 85 -6.82 16.29 8.26
N THR A 86 -8.04 16.83 8.19
CA THR A 86 -8.25 18.29 8.20
C THR A 86 -7.87 18.88 9.55
N TRP A 87 -8.24 18.22 10.65
CA TRP A 87 -7.95 18.70 12.00
C TRP A 87 -6.44 18.68 12.30
N ILE A 88 -5.76 17.56 12.05
CA ILE A 88 -4.35 17.37 12.44
C ILE A 88 -3.42 18.35 11.70
N GLN A 89 -3.75 18.74 10.46
CA GLN A 89 -2.99 19.75 9.71
C GLN A 89 -2.96 21.12 10.38
N GLY A 90 -4.04 21.49 11.09
CA GLY A 90 -4.11 22.76 11.81
C GLY A 90 -3.47 22.72 13.20
N VAL A 91 -3.11 21.54 13.69
CA VAL A 91 -2.74 21.33 15.10
C VAL A 91 -1.30 20.87 15.27
N LEU A 92 -0.68 20.21 14.28
CA LEU A 92 0.70 19.72 14.41
C LEU A 92 1.76 20.82 14.31
N PRO A 93 2.60 21.02 15.34
CA PRO A 93 3.82 21.81 15.22
C PRO A 93 4.81 21.21 14.20
N PRO A 94 5.57 22.02 13.45
CA PRO A 94 6.43 21.52 12.36
C PRO A 94 7.66 20.72 12.83
N ASP A 95 8.13 20.90 14.08
CA ASP A 95 9.49 20.51 14.49
C ASP A 95 9.63 19.16 15.20
N HIS A 96 8.59 18.32 15.21
CA HIS A 96 8.64 17.03 15.90
C HIS A 96 8.30 15.85 14.98
N HIS A 97 8.77 14.67 15.37
CA HIS A 97 8.33 13.40 14.83
C HIS A 97 7.12 12.90 15.60
N TYR A 98 6.02 12.71 14.89
CA TYR A 98 4.76 12.26 15.46
C TYR A 98 4.50 10.80 15.12
N HIS A 99 4.01 10.07 16.11
CA HIS A 99 3.37 8.79 15.92
C HIS A 99 1.87 8.98 16.10
N VAL A 100 1.10 8.55 15.11
CA VAL A 100 -0.35 8.61 15.12
C VAL A 100 -0.88 7.19 15.14
N THR A 101 -1.74 6.89 16.10
CA THR A 101 -2.44 5.60 16.19
C THR A 101 -3.91 5.82 15.97
N TRP A 102 -4.52 5.09 15.04
CA TRP A 102 -5.96 5.09 14.82
C TRP A 102 -6.56 3.74 15.20
N TYR A 103 -7.70 3.78 15.86
CA TYR A 103 -8.59 2.64 16.06
C TYR A 103 -9.89 2.93 15.33
N VAL A 104 -10.08 2.25 14.20
CA VAL A 104 -11.19 2.52 13.29
C VAL A 104 -12.20 1.38 13.33
N SER A 105 -13.47 1.76 13.45
CA SER A 105 -14.57 0.80 13.30
C SER A 105 -14.58 0.10 11.93
N ARG A 106 -14.07 0.75 10.88
CA ARG A 106 -13.98 0.21 9.51
C ARG A 106 -12.69 0.66 8.87
N GLY A 107 -12.05 -0.24 8.13
CA GLY A 107 -10.85 0.07 7.34
C GLY A 107 -11.10 1.24 6.37
N PRO A 108 -10.09 2.08 6.10
CA PRO A 108 -10.25 3.21 5.20
C PRO A 108 -10.65 2.77 3.80
N CYS A 109 -11.66 3.42 3.21
CA CYS A 109 -12.02 3.16 1.82
C CYS A 109 -10.93 3.62 0.84
N ALA A 110 -11.02 3.22 -0.43
CA ALA A 110 -10.04 3.55 -1.47
C ALA A 110 -9.72 5.06 -1.58
N ASN A 111 -10.74 5.92 -1.44
CA ASN A 111 -10.57 7.38 -1.47
C ASN A 111 -9.84 7.90 -0.22
N CYS A 112 -10.22 7.42 0.98
CA CYS A 112 -9.55 7.79 2.23
C CYS A 112 -8.11 7.30 2.26
N ALA A 113 -7.84 6.09 1.77
CA ALA A 113 -6.50 5.56 1.60
C ALA A 113 -5.63 6.49 0.75
N ASN A 114 -6.16 7.00 -0.37
CA ASN A 114 -5.44 7.97 -1.21
C ASN A 114 -5.16 9.30 -0.49
N LEU A 115 -6.11 9.79 0.32
CA LEU A 115 -5.92 11.00 1.12
C LEU A 115 -4.85 10.81 2.21
N ILE A 116 -4.84 9.65 2.88
CA ILE A 116 -3.84 9.27 3.88
C ILE A 116 -2.45 9.20 3.25
N VAL A 117 -2.33 8.49 2.11
CA VAL A 117 -1.09 8.40 1.32
C VAL A 117 -0.57 9.79 0.94
N HIS A 118 -1.45 10.65 0.44
CA HIS A 118 -1.07 12.01 0.06
C HIS A 118 -0.62 12.84 1.26
N PHE A 119 -1.32 12.73 2.39
CA PHE A 119 -0.95 13.40 3.64
C PHE A 119 0.45 12.96 4.11
N LEU A 120 0.70 11.66 4.22
CA LEU A 120 2.00 11.15 4.69
C LEU A 120 3.16 11.53 3.77
N ALA A 121 2.92 11.56 2.45
CA ALA A 121 3.92 12.02 1.49
C ALA A 121 4.33 13.49 1.69
N MET A 122 3.42 14.34 2.17
CA MET A 122 3.70 15.74 2.51
C MET A 122 4.26 15.91 3.93
N HIS A 123 3.96 14.99 4.83
CA HIS A 123 4.32 15.05 6.25
C HIS A 123 5.28 13.92 6.65
N ARG A 124 6.52 13.96 6.12
CA ARG A 124 7.56 12.92 6.34
C ARG A 124 7.93 12.63 7.80
N ARG A 125 7.57 13.51 8.73
CA ARG A 125 7.81 13.35 10.17
C ARG A 125 6.67 12.64 10.91
N VAL A 126 5.58 12.32 10.22
CA VAL A 126 4.42 11.62 10.78
C VAL A 126 4.49 10.15 10.38
N THR A 127 4.33 9.26 11.35
CA THR A 127 4.11 7.83 11.14
C THR A 127 2.71 7.47 11.59
N LEU A 128 2.06 6.54 10.89
CA LEU A 128 0.67 6.18 11.13
C LEU A 128 0.51 4.66 11.32
N THR A 129 -0.14 4.29 12.41
CA THR A 129 -0.60 2.93 12.69
C THR A 129 -2.13 2.93 12.71
N ILE A 130 -2.76 1.99 12.03
CA ILE A 130 -4.21 1.85 11.96
C ILE A 130 -4.58 0.44 12.39
N PHE A 131 -5.36 0.35 13.47
CA PHE A 131 -6.06 -0.86 13.88
C PHE A 131 -7.51 -0.77 13.39
N ALA A 132 -7.90 -1.66 12.49
CA ALA A 132 -9.26 -1.75 11.97
C ALA A 132 -10.04 -2.87 12.66
N ALA A 133 -11.25 -2.57 13.12
CA ALA A 133 -12.16 -3.59 13.65
C ALA A 133 -12.73 -4.46 12.52
N HIS A 134 -13.02 -3.86 11.35
CA HIS A 134 -13.61 -4.54 10.21
C HIS A 134 -12.99 -4.06 8.90
N LEU A 135 -12.66 -4.97 7.97
CA LEU A 135 -12.27 -4.65 6.60
C LEU A 135 -13.45 -4.75 5.65
N ASN A 136 -14.37 -3.80 5.75
CA ASN A 136 -15.55 -3.79 4.88
C ASN A 136 -15.15 -3.72 3.41
N PHE A 137 -15.81 -4.52 2.56
CA PHE A 137 -15.51 -4.57 1.13
C PHE A 137 -14.11 -5.12 0.81
N PHE A 138 -13.54 -5.96 1.68
CA PHE A 138 -12.26 -6.63 1.43
C PHE A 138 -12.23 -7.43 0.11
N TRP A 139 -13.39 -7.79 -0.44
CA TRP A 139 -13.54 -8.45 -1.76
C TRP A 139 -13.46 -7.48 -2.96
N GLU A 140 -13.55 -6.16 -2.74
CA GLU A 140 -13.49 -5.16 -3.81
C GLU A 140 -12.04 -4.77 -4.14
N SER A 141 -11.68 -4.85 -5.43
CA SER A 141 -10.32 -4.56 -5.91
C SER A 141 -9.85 -3.15 -5.51
N ASP A 142 -10.68 -2.12 -5.67
CA ASP A 142 -10.31 -0.75 -5.33
C ASP A 142 -9.99 -0.57 -3.84
N PHE A 143 -10.71 -1.28 -2.98
CA PHE A 143 -10.48 -1.29 -1.54
C PHE A 143 -9.15 -1.96 -1.20
N GLN A 144 -8.89 -3.16 -1.73
CA GLN A 144 -7.63 -3.89 -1.56
C GLN A 144 -6.43 -3.04 -2.02
N GLN A 145 -6.54 -2.44 -3.21
CA GLN A 145 -5.50 -1.56 -3.76
C GLN A 145 -5.30 -0.29 -2.91
N GLY A 146 -6.36 0.21 -2.26
CA GLY A 146 -6.26 1.27 -1.26
C GLY A 146 -5.38 0.88 -0.07
N LEU A 147 -5.61 -0.29 0.52
CA LEU A 147 -4.81 -0.82 1.63
C LEU A 147 -3.35 -1.02 1.22
N LEU A 148 -3.12 -1.63 0.06
CA LEU A 148 -1.77 -1.84 -0.48
C LEU A 148 -1.01 -0.53 -0.69
N ARG A 149 -1.66 0.54 -1.18
CA ARG A 149 -1.01 1.86 -1.33
C ARG A 149 -0.65 2.48 0.02
N MET A 150 -1.51 2.35 1.04
CA MET A 150 -1.19 2.79 2.39
C MET A 150 0.02 2.03 2.95
N ASP A 151 0.04 0.72 2.76
CA ASP A 151 1.14 -0.15 3.18
C ASP A 151 2.48 0.29 2.59
N GLN A 152 2.49 0.65 1.30
CA GLN A 152 3.68 1.11 0.61
C GLN A 152 4.21 2.47 1.09
N GLU A 153 3.34 3.33 1.62
CA GLU A 153 3.74 4.58 2.27
C GLU A 153 4.21 4.37 3.72
N GLY A 154 4.26 3.13 4.19
CA GLY A 154 4.72 2.79 5.53
C GLY A 154 3.64 2.92 6.61
N VAL A 155 2.36 2.92 6.25
CA VAL A 155 1.26 2.79 7.21
C VAL A 155 1.29 1.37 7.79
N GLN A 156 1.30 1.27 9.11
CA GLN A 156 1.20 -0.02 9.80
C GLN A 156 -0.29 -0.38 9.93
N LEU A 157 -0.75 -1.33 9.12
CA LEU A 157 -2.14 -1.80 9.11
C LEU A 157 -2.27 -3.06 9.97
N HIS A 158 -3.19 -3.05 10.92
CA HIS A 158 -3.48 -4.15 11.83
C HIS A 158 -4.99 -4.33 12.00
N ILE A 159 -5.39 -5.51 12.48
CA ILE A 159 -6.76 -5.79 12.92
C ILE A 159 -6.82 -5.64 14.44
N MET A 160 -7.92 -5.09 14.96
CA MET A 160 -8.14 -5.00 16.40
C MET A 160 -8.40 -6.38 17.01
N GLY A 161 -7.53 -6.83 17.92
CA GLY A 161 -7.75 -7.99 18.77
C GLY A 161 -8.37 -7.60 20.11
N TYR A 162 -8.36 -8.54 21.07
CA TYR A 162 -8.90 -8.31 22.42
C TYR A 162 -8.27 -7.06 23.07
N GLU A 163 -6.94 -6.94 23.02
CA GLU A 163 -6.19 -5.87 23.67
C GLU A 163 -6.56 -4.49 23.09
N GLU A 164 -6.66 -4.36 21.77
CA GLU A 164 -7.04 -3.10 21.14
C GLU A 164 -8.50 -2.72 21.43
N PHE A 165 -9.42 -3.68 21.51
CA PHE A 165 -10.81 -3.41 21.87
C PHE A 165 -10.93 -2.99 23.34
N GLU A 166 -10.23 -3.67 24.25
CA GLU A 166 -10.17 -3.31 25.67
C GLU A 166 -9.56 -1.92 25.86
N TYR A 167 -8.43 -1.65 25.20
CA TYR A 167 -7.80 -0.34 25.21
C TYR A 167 -8.74 0.75 24.72
N CYS A 168 -9.47 0.48 23.63
CA CYS A 168 -10.44 1.42 23.09
C CYS A 168 -11.59 1.71 24.06
N TRP A 169 -12.09 0.66 24.70
CA TRP A 169 -13.15 0.75 25.69
C TRP A 169 -12.75 1.63 26.88
N ASP A 170 -11.53 1.49 27.38
CA ASP A 170 -11.07 2.24 28.55
C ASP A 170 -10.76 3.71 28.25
N ASN A 171 -10.23 3.99 27.06
CA ASN A 171 -9.73 5.32 26.70
C ASN A 171 -10.74 6.18 25.95
N PHE A 172 -11.58 5.58 25.09
CA PHE A 172 -12.48 6.32 24.19
C PHE A 172 -13.96 6.15 24.48
N VAL A 173 -14.35 5.32 25.46
CA VAL A 173 -15.76 5.10 25.81
C VAL A 173 -16.06 5.68 27.20
N TYR A 174 -17.27 6.25 27.35
CA TYR A 174 -17.84 6.56 28.67
C TYR A 174 -18.29 5.26 29.37
N ASN A 175 -17.32 4.42 29.75
CA ASN A 175 -17.56 3.06 30.26
C ASN A 175 -18.02 3.00 31.73
N GLN A 176 -18.05 4.12 32.46
CA GLN A 176 -18.44 4.19 33.87
C GLN A 176 -17.66 3.20 34.77
N ARG A 177 -16.38 2.97 34.48
CA ARG A 177 -15.50 1.99 35.15
C ARG A 177 -15.95 0.52 35.02
N LYS A 178 -16.83 0.22 34.07
CA LYS A 178 -17.12 -1.16 33.70
C LYS A 178 -15.99 -1.72 32.85
N GLN A 179 -15.60 -2.96 33.12
CA GLN A 179 -14.63 -3.67 32.31
C GLN A 179 -15.18 -3.94 30.91
N PHE A 180 -14.28 -4.04 29.94
CA PHE A 180 -14.63 -4.54 28.61
C PHE A 180 -15.09 -5.99 28.73
N VAL A 181 -16.13 -6.35 27.97
CA VAL A 181 -16.62 -7.72 27.88
C VAL A 181 -16.57 -8.10 26.40
N PRO A 182 -15.73 -9.09 26.02
CA PRO A 182 -15.65 -9.52 24.63
C PRO A 182 -16.96 -10.22 24.23
N TRP A 183 -17.33 -10.08 22.97
CA TRP A 183 -18.47 -10.81 22.39
C TRP A 183 -18.03 -12.18 21.87
N ASN A 184 -18.99 -13.08 21.70
CA ASN A 184 -18.75 -14.39 21.08
C ASN A 184 -18.28 -14.21 19.64
N GLY A 185 -17.25 -14.94 19.23
CA GLY A 185 -16.71 -14.84 17.87
C GLY A 185 -15.61 -13.79 17.69
N LEU A 186 -15.21 -13.06 18.74
CA LEU A 186 -14.20 -11.99 18.61
C LEU A 186 -12.86 -12.54 18.09
N ASN A 187 -12.38 -13.64 18.68
CA ASN A 187 -11.10 -14.24 18.29
C ASN A 187 -11.17 -14.87 16.89
N GLU A 188 -12.26 -15.57 16.59
CA GLU A 188 -12.46 -16.19 15.27
C GLU A 188 -12.54 -15.12 14.17
N ASN A 189 -13.23 -14.00 14.42
CA ASN A 189 -13.27 -12.88 13.48
C ASN A 189 -11.91 -12.19 13.35
N TYR A 190 -11.18 -12.03 14.46
CA TYR A 190 -9.83 -11.50 14.45
C TYR A 190 -8.90 -12.34 13.57
N GLU A 191 -8.86 -13.66 13.78
CA GLU A 191 -8.04 -14.58 12.98
C GLU A 191 -8.41 -14.53 11.48
N PHE A 192 -9.71 -14.56 11.17
CA PHE A 192 -10.20 -14.45 9.80
C PHE A 192 -9.76 -13.13 9.13
N MET A 193 -9.95 -12.01 9.82
CA MET A 193 -9.62 -10.67 9.29
C MET A 193 -8.10 -10.47 9.18
N VAL A 194 -7.30 -11.01 10.10
CA VAL A 194 -5.84 -10.99 10.00
C VAL A 194 -5.38 -11.76 8.77
N SER A 195 -5.87 -12.99 8.58
CA SER A 195 -5.57 -13.78 7.37
C SER A 195 -5.97 -13.03 6.10
N THR A 196 -7.17 -12.43 6.09
CA THR A 196 -7.65 -11.64 4.95
C THR A 196 -6.76 -10.44 4.66
N LEU A 197 -6.34 -9.69 5.69
CA LEU A 197 -5.44 -8.56 5.51
C LEU A 197 -4.09 -9.00 4.97
N GLU A 198 -3.53 -10.09 5.49
CA GLU A 198 -2.27 -10.63 5.00
C GLU A 198 -2.34 -11.07 3.54
N ASP A 199 -3.42 -11.75 3.13
CA ASP A 199 -3.64 -12.16 1.74
C ASP A 199 -3.71 -10.93 0.80
N ILE A 200 -4.40 -9.86 1.23
CA ILE A 200 -4.43 -8.58 0.51
C ILE A 200 -3.03 -7.99 0.40
N LEU A 201 -2.27 -7.93 1.49
CA LEU A 201 -0.93 -7.34 1.50
C LEU A 201 0.12 -8.20 0.78
N ARG A 202 -0.13 -9.49 0.57
CA ARG A 202 0.67 -10.38 -0.28
C ARG A 202 0.37 -10.20 -1.78
N SER A 203 -0.78 -9.64 -2.13
CA SER A 203 -1.19 -9.40 -3.53
C SER A 203 -0.40 -8.26 -4.20
N PRO A 204 -0.31 -8.26 -5.54
CA PRO A 204 0.37 -7.19 -6.28
C PRO A 204 -0.44 -5.89 -6.30
N LEU A 205 0.27 -4.77 -6.41
CA LEU A 205 -0.35 -3.52 -6.84
C LEU A 205 -0.72 -3.58 -8.32
N ASP A 206 -1.78 -2.88 -8.70
CA ASP A 206 -2.15 -2.71 -10.11
C ASP A 206 -1.14 -1.80 -10.84
N ARG A 207 -0.82 -0.65 -10.22
CA ARG A 207 -0.01 0.41 -10.84
C ARG A 207 0.76 1.25 -9.79
N ILE A 208 1.82 1.89 -10.26
CA ILE A 208 2.74 2.79 -9.56
C ILE A 208 2.27 4.24 -9.71
N ARG A 209 2.54 5.10 -8.71
CA ARG A 209 2.35 6.55 -8.86
C ARG A 209 3.43 7.12 -9.78
N GLN A 210 3.07 8.12 -10.60
CA GLN A 210 4.00 8.77 -11.54
C GLN A 210 5.33 9.17 -10.89
N LYS A 211 5.25 9.80 -9.71
CA LYS A 211 6.42 10.26 -8.94
C LYS A 211 7.35 9.10 -8.55
N ASP A 212 6.79 7.99 -8.08
CA ASP A 212 7.57 6.82 -7.65
C ASP A 212 8.26 6.20 -8.86
N PHE A 213 7.56 6.04 -9.98
CA PHE A 213 8.16 5.53 -11.21
C PHE A 213 9.34 6.41 -11.66
N SER A 214 9.16 7.73 -11.73
CA SER A 214 10.22 8.67 -12.15
C SER A 214 11.44 8.72 -11.23
N ILE A 215 11.29 8.32 -9.96
CA ILE A 215 12.38 8.23 -8.98
C ILE A 215 13.04 6.86 -9.09
N HIS A 216 12.25 5.79 -8.99
CA HIS A 216 12.77 4.44 -8.80
C HIS A 216 13.13 3.72 -10.10
N PHE A 217 12.54 4.04 -11.25
CA PHE A 217 12.95 3.45 -12.54
C PHE A 217 14.02 4.27 -13.27
N ARG A 218 14.40 5.45 -12.74
CA ARG A 218 15.44 6.27 -13.34
C ARG A 218 16.77 5.53 -13.41
N ASN A 219 17.29 5.27 -14.61
CA ASN A 219 18.55 4.52 -14.81
C ASN A 219 19.83 5.29 -14.44
N SER A 220 19.75 6.27 -13.54
CA SER A 220 20.91 7.02 -13.06
C SER A 220 21.79 6.14 -12.19
N LEU A 221 23.11 6.30 -12.34
CA LEU A 221 24.12 5.58 -11.57
C LEU A 221 24.21 6.03 -10.10
N TRP A 222 23.59 7.15 -9.75
CA TRP A 222 23.68 7.78 -8.43
C TRP A 222 22.29 7.97 -7.83
N LEU A 223 21.83 6.97 -7.08
CA LEU A 223 20.60 7.04 -6.28
C LEU A 223 20.87 6.43 -4.90
N ASP A 224 20.52 7.18 -3.85
CA ASP A 224 20.64 6.70 -2.47
C ASP A 224 19.52 5.72 -2.07
N ASP A 225 18.45 5.63 -2.88
CA ASP A 225 17.30 4.77 -2.60
C ASP A 225 17.50 3.34 -3.14
N LYS A 226 17.52 2.38 -2.21
CA LYS A 226 17.69 0.96 -2.47
C LYS A 226 16.35 0.21 -2.62
N SER A 227 15.23 0.92 -2.73
CA SER A 227 13.93 0.30 -2.99
C SER A 227 13.91 -0.34 -4.39
N THR A 228 13.61 -1.63 -4.44
CA THR A 228 13.39 -2.39 -5.67
C THR A 228 11.90 -2.50 -5.96
N TRP A 229 11.51 -1.97 -7.11
CA TRP A 229 10.22 -2.16 -7.76
C TRP A 229 10.34 -3.17 -8.90
N LEU A 230 9.34 -4.03 -9.01
CA LEU A 230 9.19 -5.11 -9.99
C LEU A 230 7.79 -4.98 -10.61
N CYS A 231 7.70 -4.55 -11.88
CA CYS A 231 6.48 -4.68 -12.67
C CYS A 231 6.52 -6.02 -13.41
N PHE A 232 5.41 -6.73 -13.50
CA PHE A 232 5.38 -8.02 -14.19
C PHE A 232 4.19 -8.18 -15.11
N GLU A 233 4.37 -9.04 -16.11
CA GLU A 233 3.32 -9.64 -16.90
C GLU A 233 3.45 -11.16 -16.90
N VAL A 234 2.31 -11.84 -16.85
CA VAL A 234 2.20 -13.29 -17.03
C VAL A 234 1.31 -13.52 -18.25
N LYS A 235 1.83 -14.16 -19.29
CA LYS A 235 1.10 -14.51 -20.51
C LYS A 235 1.02 -16.03 -20.64
N ARG A 236 -0.14 -16.56 -21.03
CA ARG A 236 -0.22 -17.94 -21.52
C ARG A 236 0.55 -18.07 -22.82
N THR A 237 1.26 -19.17 -23.00
CA THR A 237 1.97 -19.46 -24.27
C THR A 237 0.99 -19.34 -25.44
N LYS A 238 1.31 -18.50 -26.44
CA LYS A 238 0.49 -18.17 -27.63
C LYS A 238 -0.69 -17.20 -27.42
N SER A 239 -0.84 -16.59 -26.24
CA SER A 239 -1.80 -15.49 -26.04
C SER A 239 -1.10 -14.13 -26.15
N PRO A 240 -1.63 -13.17 -26.95
CA PRO A 240 -1.09 -11.82 -26.98
C PRO A 240 -1.49 -11.00 -25.74
N VAL A 241 -2.52 -11.43 -24.99
CA VAL A 241 -3.05 -10.70 -23.83
C VAL A 241 -2.45 -11.27 -22.55
N PRO A 242 -1.89 -10.43 -21.65
CA PRO A 242 -1.44 -10.87 -20.34
C PRO A 242 -2.61 -11.37 -19.49
N LEU A 243 -2.43 -12.56 -18.90
CA LEU A 243 -3.35 -13.17 -17.95
C LEU A 243 -3.31 -12.44 -16.61
N TYR A 244 -2.10 -12.14 -16.14
CA TYR A 244 -1.88 -11.35 -14.94
C TYR A 244 -0.88 -10.24 -15.21
N ARG A 245 -1.07 -9.13 -14.52
CA ARG A 245 -0.16 -7.99 -14.51
C ARG A 245 -0.18 -7.37 -13.14
N GLY A 246 0.93 -6.79 -12.71
CA GLY A 246 0.97 -6.09 -11.44
C GLY A 246 2.36 -5.63 -11.07
N VAL A 247 2.47 -5.16 -9.83
CA VAL A 247 3.68 -4.53 -9.32
C VAL A 247 3.96 -4.97 -7.89
N PHE A 248 5.21 -5.36 -7.65
CA PHE A 248 5.74 -5.58 -6.32
C PHE A 248 6.80 -4.52 -5.97
N ARG A 249 6.88 -4.19 -4.69
CA ARG A 249 7.97 -3.43 -4.09
C ARG A 249 8.58 -4.28 -2.99
N ASN A 250 9.89 -4.22 -2.82
CA ASN A 250 10.56 -4.85 -1.68
C ASN A 250 10.01 -4.29 -0.34
N GLN A 251 9.93 -5.16 0.67
CA GLN A 251 9.63 -4.78 2.03
C GLN A 251 10.92 -4.35 2.74
N SER A 252 10.82 -3.31 3.56
CA SER A 252 11.91 -2.77 4.37
C SER A 252 11.41 -2.52 5.80
N PRO A 253 12.31 -2.37 6.79
CA PRO A 253 11.92 -2.08 8.17
C PRO A 253 10.91 -0.92 8.25
N PRO A 254 9.88 -1.01 9.11
CA PRO A 254 9.79 -1.89 10.29
C PRO A 254 9.32 -3.33 10.00
N LYS A 255 8.95 -3.66 8.77
CA LYS A 255 8.58 -5.02 8.38
C LYS A 255 9.82 -5.90 8.18
N THR A 256 9.61 -7.21 8.24
CA THR A 256 10.63 -8.19 7.83
C THR A 256 11.10 -7.87 6.41
N PRO A 257 12.40 -7.61 6.19
CA PRO A 257 12.92 -7.33 4.86
C PRO A 257 12.63 -8.49 3.89
N CYS A 258 12.09 -8.17 2.72
CA CYS A 258 11.75 -9.14 1.69
C CYS A 258 11.91 -8.53 0.30
N HIS A 259 12.64 -9.19 -0.60
CA HIS A 259 12.88 -8.69 -1.94
C HIS A 259 11.64 -8.79 -2.84
N ALA A 260 11.54 -7.94 -3.86
CA ALA A 260 10.36 -7.87 -4.72
C ALA A 260 10.16 -9.18 -5.52
N GLU A 261 11.26 -9.81 -5.92
CA GLU A 261 11.32 -11.09 -6.62
C GLU A 261 10.77 -12.23 -5.75
N VAL A 262 11.12 -12.24 -4.46
CA VAL A 262 10.60 -13.23 -3.50
C VAL A 262 9.10 -13.05 -3.33
N ARG A 263 8.63 -11.81 -3.17
CA ARG A 263 7.18 -11.51 -3.08
C ARG A 263 6.43 -12.00 -4.32
N PHE A 264 6.99 -11.78 -5.51
CA PHE A 264 6.40 -12.28 -6.75
C PHE A 264 6.26 -13.82 -6.71
N PHE A 265 7.30 -14.54 -6.29
CA PHE A 265 7.22 -16.00 -6.23
C PHE A 265 6.28 -16.51 -5.13
N THR A 266 6.18 -15.83 -3.99
CA THR A 266 5.18 -16.14 -2.97
C THR A 266 3.77 -16.02 -3.55
N TRP A 267 3.47 -14.88 -4.19
CA TRP A 267 2.17 -14.69 -4.83
C TRP A 267 1.91 -15.68 -5.97
N LEU A 268 2.94 -16.05 -6.75
CA LEU A 268 2.81 -17.02 -7.83
C LEU A 268 2.38 -18.41 -7.34
N GLN A 269 2.77 -18.80 -6.12
CA GLN A 269 2.39 -20.09 -5.52
C GLN A 269 0.89 -20.17 -5.19
N ASP A 270 0.23 -19.03 -4.99
CA ASP A 270 -1.20 -18.95 -4.68
C ASP A 270 -2.08 -19.07 -5.95
N LEU A 271 -1.48 -19.00 -7.15
CA LEU A 271 -2.21 -19.11 -8.40
C LEU A 271 -2.47 -20.56 -8.80
N PRO A 272 -3.61 -20.85 -9.48
CA PRO A 272 -3.89 -22.19 -9.98
C PRO A 272 -2.78 -22.70 -10.90
N PRO A 273 -2.44 -23.99 -10.84
CA PRO A 273 -1.36 -24.57 -11.63
C PRO A 273 -1.74 -24.62 -13.12
N ASP A 274 -1.29 -23.63 -13.89
CA ASP A 274 -1.32 -23.63 -15.36
C ASP A 274 0.03 -23.12 -15.88
N PHE A 275 1.00 -24.05 -16.00
CA PHE A 275 2.44 -23.71 -16.04
C PHE A 275 3.02 -23.48 -17.46
N CYS A 276 2.18 -23.34 -18.47
CA CYS A 276 2.61 -22.90 -19.80
C CYS A 276 2.53 -21.37 -19.89
N CYS A 277 3.44 -20.70 -19.17
CA CYS A 277 3.43 -19.25 -19.01
C CYS A 277 4.77 -18.62 -19.42
N GLN A 278 4.67 -17.46 -20.07
CA GLN A 278 5.77 -16.54 -20.32
C GLN A 278 5.66 -15.41 -19.29
N PHE A 279 6.75 -15.20 -18.55
CA PHE A 279 6.89 -14.10 -17.60
C PHE A 279 7.74 -13.00 -18.21
N THR A 280 7.31 -11.75 -18.03
CA THR A 280 8.15 -10.58 -18.30
C THR A 280 8.23 -9.75 -17.04
N TRP A 281 9.45 -9.48 -16.57
CA TRP A 281 9.71 -8.59 -15.43
C TRP A 281 10.38 -7.30 -15.92
N TYR A 282 9.96 -6.18 -15.35
CA TYR A 282 10.62 -4.89 -15.48
C TYR A 282 11.04 -4.45 -14.09
N LEU A 283 12.34 -4.50 -13.83
CA LEU A 283 12.93 -4.30 -12.54
C LEU A 283 13.68 -2.96 -12.49
N SER A 284 13.43 -2.20 -11.44
CA SER A 284 14.22 -1.00 -11.15
C SER A 284 15.70 -1.28 -10.85
N TRP A 285 16.01 -2.42 -10.22
CA TRP A 285 17.35 -2.91 -9.91
C TRP A 285 17.44 -4.37 -10.32
N SER A 286 18.56 -4.80 -10.89
CA SER A 286 18.78 -6.22 -11.18
C SER A 286 18.70 -7.07 -9.91
N PRO A 287 18.29 -8.34 -10.01
CA PRO A 287 18.23 -9.23 -8.85
C PRO A 287 19.58 -9.33 -8.13
N CYS A 288 19.55 -9.46 -6.80
CA CYS A 288 20.73 -9.86 -6.03
C CYS A 288 21.06 -11.34 -6.28
N ALA A 289 22.22 -11.82 -5.81
CA ALA A 289 22.64 -13.20 -6.01
C ALA A 289 21.61 -14.23 -5.50
N ASP A 290 21.08 -14.06 -4.29
CA ASP A 290 20.05 -14.97 -3.74
C ASP A 290 18.76 -14.98 -4.59
N CYS A 291 18.31 -13.80 -5.05
CA CYS A 291 17.14 -13.69 -5.92
C CYS A 291 17.40 -14.31 -7.29
N ALA A 292 18.58 -14.10 -7.86
CA ALA A 292 18.97 -14.71 -9.12
C ALA A 292 19.06 -16.23 -9.01
N ASP A 293 19.57 -16.74 -7.88
CA ASP A 293 19.61 -18.17 -7.57
C ASP A 293 18.20 -18.76 -7.40
N LEU A 294 17.29 -18.03 -6.76
CA LEU A 294 15.88 -18.40 -6.65
C LEU A 294 15.23 -18.51 -8.04
N VAL A 295 15.46 -17.53 -8.92
CA VAL A 295 14.97 -17.55 -10.31
C VAL A 295 15.55 -18.74 -11.08
N ALA A 296 16.86 -18.97 -11.01
CA ALA A 296 17.52 -20.10 -11.66
C ALA A 296 16.94 -21.44 -11.20
N ASN A 297 16.72 -21.62 -9.89
CA ASN A 297 16.10 -22.80 -9.32
C ASN A 297 14.65 -23.01 -9.81
N PHE A 298 13.90 -21.92 -9.97
CA PHE A 298 12.55 -21.97 -10.50
C PHE A 298 12.54 -22.41 -11.97
N LEU A 299 13.37 -21.80 -12.83
CA LEU A 299 13.46 -22.17 -14.25
C LEU A 299 13.96 -23.61 -14.46
N ALA A 300 14.89 -24.07 -13.63
CA ALA A 300 15.37 -25.45 -13.65
C ALA A 300 14.24 -26.46 -13.35
N LYS A 301 13.33 -26.12 -12.43
CA LYS A 301 12.16 -26.94 -12.08
C LYS A 301 11.02 -26.86 -13.10
N HIS A 302 10.88 -25.71 -13.79
CA HIS A 302 9.76 -25.43 -14.69
C HIS A 302 10.23 -25.18 -16.12
N ARG A 303 10.65 -26.24 -16.82
CA ARG A 303 11.22 -26.16 -18.19
C ARG A 303 10.27 -25.61 -19.27
N ASN A 304 8.97 -25.55 -19.01
CA ASN A 304 7.96 -25.02 -19.94
C ASN A 304 7.69 -23.52 -19.75
N VAL A 305 8.44 -22.87 -18.86
CA VAL A 305 8.34 -21.44 -18.57
C VAL A 305 9.47 -20.70 -19.28
N SER A 306 9.15 -19.53 -19.84
CA SER A 306 10.14 -18.55 -20.25
C SER A 306 10.05 -17.32 -19.36
N LEU A 307 11.21 -16.74 -19.03
CA LEU A 307 11.31 -15.52 -18.24
C LEU A 307 12.22 -14.52 -18.96
N THR A 308 11.68 -13.34 -19.23
CA THR A 308 12.42 -12.18 -19.72
C THR A 308 12.47 -11.12 -18.63
N ILE A 309 13.65 -10.60 -18.33
CA ILE A 309 13.89 -9.62 -17.28
C ILE A 309 14.55 -8.41 -17.91
N PHE A 310 13.84 -7.29 -17.90
CA PHE A 310 14.40 -5.99 -18.22
C PHE A 310 14.78 -5.27 -16.93
N VAL A 311 16.02 -4.80 -16.83
CA VAL A 311 16.52 -4.10 -15.63
C VAL A 311 16.87 -2.66 -15.97
N ALA A 312 16.41 -1.70 -15.15
CA ALA A 312 16.75 -0.29 -15.32
C ALA A 312 18.19 0.00 -14.86
N ARG A 313 18.69 -0.74 -13.87
CA ARG A 313 20.02 -0.59 -13.27
C ARG A 313 20.60 -1.93 -12.82
N LEU A 314 21.92 -2.02 -12.77
CA LEU A 314 22.63 -3.19 -12.24
C LEU A 314 22.96 -2.99 -10.76
N TYR A 315 22.43 -3.87 -9.90
CA TYR A 315 22.65 -3.87 -8.46
C TYR A 315 24.05 -4.38 -8.12
N TYR A 316 24.84 -3.59 -7.40
CA TYR A 316 26.22 -3.89 -7.01
C TYR A 316 27.04 -4.60 -8.09
N TYR A 317 27.01 -4.10 -9.33
CA TYR A 317 27.62 -4.73 -10.51
C TYR A 317 29.15 -4.86 -10.46
N ARG A 318 29.83 -4.42 -9.40
CA ARG A 318 31.26 -4.64 -9.19
C ARG A 318 31.54 -5.84 -8.30
N ASP A 319 30.50 -6.41 -7.69
CA ASP A 319 30.58 -7.55 -6.80
C ASP A 319 30.57 -8.86 -7.62
N PRO A 320 31.63 -9.69 -7.52
CA PRO A 320 31.70 -10.98 -8.20
C PRO A 320 30.57 -11.96 -7.84
N GLU A 321 29.98 -11.83 -6.64
CA GLU A 321 28.87 -12.67 -6.22
C GLU A 321 27.59 -12.36 -7.02
N MET A 322 27.32 -11.08 -7.28
CA MET A 322 26.21 -10.65 -8.12
C MET A 322 26.37 -11.18 -9.55
N HIS A 323 27.60 -11.18 -10.08
CA HIS A 323 27.88 -11.74 -11.40
C HIS A 323 27.59 -13.23 -11.46
N ARG A 324 27.94 -13.98 -10.42
CA ARG A 324 27.68 -15.42 -10.36
C ARG A 324 26.19 -15.70 -10.41
N GLY A 325 25.40 -14.99 -9.61
CA GLY A 325 23.94 -15.13 -9.59
C GLY A 325 23.31 -14.83 -10.95
N LEU A 326 23.63 -13.67 -11.54
CA LEU A 326 23.10 -13.27 -12.84
C LEU A 326 23.49 -14.24 -13.97
N ARG A 327 24.75 -14.73 -13.99
CA ARG A 327 25.19 -15.74 -14.97
C ARG A 327 24.44 -17.03 -14.84
N ARG A 328 24.27 -17.53 -13.62
CA ARG A 328 23.54 -18.77 -13.38
C ARG A 328 22.09 -18.66 -13.84
N MET A 329 21.44 -17.53 -13.54
CA MET A 329 20.08 -17.24 -13.98
C MET A 329 19.97 -17.22 -15.51
N TYR A 330 20.93 -16.60 -16.20
CA TYR A 330 21.02 -16.58 -17.65
C TYR A 330 21.25 -17.98 -18.25
N GLN A 331 22.16 -18.77 -17.66
CA GLN A 331 22.45 -20.14 -18.08
C GLN A 331 21.25 -21.09 -17.95
N GLU A 332 20.36 -20.87 -16.97
CA GLU A 332 19.11 -21.62 -16.82
C GLU A 332 17.98 -21.14 -17.76
N GLY A 333 18.26 -20.18 -18.64
CA GLY A 333 17.38 -19.78 -19.74
C GLY A 333 16.59 -18.49 -19.50
N ALA A 334 16.93 -17.69 -18.49
CA ALA A 334 16.37 -16.34 -18.36
C ALA A 334 16.99 -15.40 -19.41
N ASN A 335 16.16 -14.64 -20.12
CA ASN A 335 16.65 -13.54 -20.95
C ASN A 335 16.78 -12.30 -20.07
N VAL A 336 17.94 -11.64 -20.07
CA VAL A 336 18.21 -10.46 -19.24
C VAL A 336 18.72 -9.34 -20.12
N ASP A 337 18.04 -8.19 -20.08
CA ASP A 337 18.35 -7.02 -20.90
C ASP A 337 18.27 -5.73 -20.07
N ILE A 338 18.99 -4.68 -20.50
CA ILE A 338 18.83 -3.34 -19.91
C ILE A 338 17.58 -2.68 -20.53
N MET A 339 16.77 -2.00 -19.71
CA MET A 339 15.62 -1.23 -20.21
C MET A 339 16.09 -0.07 -21.09
N SER A 340 15.64 -0.06 -22.35
CA SER A 340 15.75 1.09 -23.25
C SER A 340 14.56 2.05 -23.05
N VAL A 341 14.52 3.13 -23.84
CA VAL A 341 13.38 4.05 -23.87
C VAL A 341 12.05 3.32 -24.14
N ILE A 342 12.08 2.24 -24.93
CA ILE A 342 10.89 1.46 -25.31
C ILE A 342 10.31 0.77 -24.08
N GLU A 343 11.14 0.10 -23.28
CA GLU A 343 10.67 -0.59 -22.07
C GLU A 343 10.21 0.40 -20.99
N PHE A 344 10.84 1.58 -20.89
CA PHE A 344 10.39 2.63 -19.97
C PHE A 344 9.04 3.23 -20.37
N GLU A 345 8.85 3.53 -21.65
CA GLU A 345 7.57 4.01 -22.19
C GLU A 345 6.49 2.95 -22.03
N TYR A 346 6.81 1.69 -22.35
CA TYR A 346 5.90 0.57 -22.11
C TYR A 346 5.47 0.53 -20.65
N CYS A 347 6.41 0.60 -19.71
CA CYS A 347 6.10 0.55 -18.28
C CYS A 347 5.24 1.74 -17.83
N TRP A 348 5.48 2.92 -18.38
CA TRP A 348 4.70 4.11 -18.07
C TRP A 348 3.24 3.96 -18.48
N ASP A 349 2.96 3.40 -19.66
CA ASP A 349 1.58 3.23 -20.14
C ASP A 349 0.83 2.12 -19.40
N ASN A 350 1.59 1.10 -18.99
CA ASN A 350 1.04 -0.16 -18.50
C ASN A 350 0.96 -0.25 -16.97
N PHE A 351 1.98 0.24 -16.28
CA PHE A 351 2.14 0.07 -14.83
C PHE A 351 2.11 1.39 -14.08
N VAL A 352 1.89 2.54 -14.72
CA VAL A 352 1.80 3.82 -14.02
C VAL A 352 0.38 4.39 -14.11
N TYR A 353 -0.08 5.03 -13.04
CA TYR A 353 -1.25 5.91 -13.09
C TYR A 353 -0.91 7.20 -13.86
N ASN A 354 -0.69 7.10 -15.17
CA ASN A 354 -0.18 8.20 -16.00
C ASN A 354 -1.20 9.32 -16.27
N GLN A 355 -2.49 9.10 -15.96
CA GLN A 355 -3.58 10.06 -16.19
C GLN A 355 -3.64 10.56 -17.65
N GLY A 356 -3.29 9.70 -18.62
CA GLY A 356 -3.22 10.05 -20.04
C GLY A 356 -2.03 10.91 -20.45
N LYS A 357 -1.08 11.17 -19.55
CA LYS A 357 0.18 11.85 -19.88
C LYS A 357 1.13 10.89 -20.57
N GLN A 358 1.85 11.39 -21.57
CA GLN A 358 2.90 10.64 -22.25
C GLN A 358 4.15 10.50 -21.36
N PHE A 359 4.93 9.44 -21.61
CA PHE A 359 6.23 9.28 -20.99
C PHE A 359 7.19 10.38 -21.48
N VAL A 360 7.96 10.94 -20.56
CA VAL A 360 9.01 11.91 -20.88
C VAL A 360 10.34 11.34 -20.42
N PRO A 361 11.25 10.99 -21.34
CA PRO A 361 12.60 10.54 -21.01
C PRO A 361 13.33 11.57 -20.15
N TRP A 362 14.04 11.12 -19.12
CA TRP A 362 14.92 11.99 -18.33
C TRP A 362 16.26 12.20 -19.04
N ASN A 363 16.95 13.29 -18.69
CA ASN A 363 18.30 13.56 -19.19
C ASN A 363 19.25 12.42 -18.84
N GLY A 364 20.06 11.97 -19.80
CA GLY A 364 21.02 10.88 -19.59
C GLY A 364 20.44 9.47 -19.78
N LEU A 365 19.15 9.31 -20.13
CA LEU A 365 18.53 7.99 -20.23
C LEU A 365 19.27 7.09 -21.23
N ASN A 366 19.49 7.59 -22.46
CA ASN A 366 20.13 6.83 -23.53
C ASN A 366 21.62 6.62 -23.26
N GLU A 367 22.30 7.62 -22.73
CA GLU A 367 23.72 7.54 -22.38
C GLU A 367 23.95 6.47 -21.28
N ASN A 368 23.08 6.40 -20.27
CA ASN A 368 23.15 5.36 -19.25
C ASN A 368 22.81 3.97 -19.82
N TYR A 369 21.85 3.89 -20.74
CA TYR A 369 21.52 2.64 -21.43
C TYR A 369 22.74 2.10 -22.22
N GLU A 370 23.37 2.95 -23.03
CA GLU A 370 24.57 2.63 -23.80
C GLU A 370 25.75 2.22 -22.91
N PHE A 371 25.86 2.79 -21.70
CA PHE A 371 26.85 2.39 -20.71
C PHE A 371 26.55 1.04 -20.05
N LEU A 372 25.28 0.78 -19.71
CA LEU A 372 24.88 -0.41 -18.95
C LEU A 372 24.82 -1.68 -19.81
N VAL A 373 24.51 -1.57 -21.11
CA VAL A 373 24.38 -2.75 -22.00
C VAL A 373 25.67 -3.56 -22.12
N PRO A 374 26.83 -2.97 -22.50
CA PRO A 374 28.10 -3.72 -22.55
C PRO A 374 28.48 -4.29 -21.19
N ARG A 375 28.17 -3.56 -20.11
CA ARG A 375 28.46 -4.00 -18.75
C ARG A 375 27.65 -5.22 -18.33
N LEU A 376 26.40 -5.32 -18.76
CA LEU A 376 25.60 -6.52 -18.56
C LEU A 376 26.16 -7.69 -19.38
N GLN A 377 26.55 -7.47 -20.63
CA GLN A 377 27.16 -8.51 -21.47
C GLN A 377 28.43 -9.08 -20.82
N GLU A 378 29.35 -8.23 -20.36
CA GLU A 378 30.54 -8.64 -19.60
C GLU A 378 30.21 -9.47 -18.35
N ILE A 379 29.06 -9.22 -17.73
CA ILE A 379 28.63 -9.95 -16.53
C ILE A 379 28.07 -11.32 -16.92
N LEU A 380 27.37 -11.43 -18.05
CA LEU A 380 26.70 -12.65 -18.49
C LEU A 380 27.64 -13.65 -19.18
N GLU A 381 28.77 -13.18 -19.72
CA GLU A 381 29.89 -13.99 -20.23
C GLU A 381 30.66 -14.73 -19.12
#